data_AF-A0A2W6NLP6-F1
#
_entry.id   AF-A0A2W6NLP6-F1
#
_cell.length_a   1.000
_cell.length_b   1.000
_cell.length_c   1.000
_cell.angle_alpha   90.00
_cell.angle_beta   90.00
_cell.angle_gamma   90.00
#
_symmetry.space_group_name_H-M   'P 1'
#
loop_
_entity.id
_entity.type
_entity.pdbx_description
1 polymer ?
#
loop_
_entity_poly.entity_id
_entity_poly.type
_entity_poly.pdbx_seq_one_letter_code
_entity_poly.pdbx_strand_id
1 'polypeptide(L)'
;MIYSIISRALWEEVSKGDTYAPESLQTDGFIHCSTAEQIPWVAGQYYAGRTDLLLLGIEERTLKAELVYEDLYELNELFPHIYGELNLDAVSKVMVFEPNADGTFSFPA
;
A
#
# COMPACT_ATOMS: atom_id res chain seq x y z
N MET A 1 7.65 1.13 -9.15
CA MET A 1 7.39 1.35 -7.71
C MET A 1 5.90 1.23 -7.51
N ILE A 2 5.50 0.38 -6.57
CA ILE A 2 4.11 0.18 -6.17
C ILE A 2 3.91 0.76 -4.76
N TYR A 3 2.67 0.92 -4.34
CA TYR A 3 2.36 1.60 -3.10
C TYR A 3 1.39 0.82 -2.24
N SER A 4 1.57 0.89 -0.92
CA SER A 4 0.63 0.36 0.06
C SER A 4 0.31 1.42 1.11
N ILE A 5 -0.95 1.49 1.52
CA ILE A 5 -1.43 2.43 2.54
C ILE A 5 -1.41 1.71 3.89
N ILE A 6 -0.80 2.33 4.89
CA ILE A 6 -0.69 1.80 6.24
C ILE A 6 -1.02 2.89 7.27
N SER A 7 -1.53 2.55 8.45
CA SER A 7 -1.63 3.53 9.53
C SER A 7 -0.26 3.85 10.10
N ARG A 8 -0.08 5.08 10.59
CA ARG A 8 1.15 5.54 11.24
C ARG A 8 1.51 4.67 12.44
N ALA A 9 0.51 4.36 13.28
CA ALA A 9 0.70 3.52 14.45
C ALA A 9 1.20 2.11 14.09
N LEU A 10 0.60 1.47 13.08
CA LEU A 10 1.03 0.15 12.64
C LEU A 10 2.43 0.20 12.03
N TRP A 11 2.75 1.23 11.25
CA TRP A 11 4.09 1.41 10.70
C TRP A 11 5.16 1.54 11.80
N GLU A 12 4.89 2.30 12.87
CA GLU A 12 5.81 2.45 14.01
C GLU A 12 6.10 1.13 14.74
N GLU A 13 5.17 0.18 14.67
CA GLU A 13 5.34 -1.17 15.21
C GLU A 13 6.15 -2.04 14.26
N VAL A 14 5.74 -2.15 12.99
CA VAL A 14 6.31 -3.11 12.04
C VAL A 14 7.65 -2.67 11.47
N SER A 15 7.94 -1.37 11.39
CA SER A 15 9.19 -0.81 10.87
C SER A 15 10.46 -1.21 11.65
N LYS A 16 10.29 -1.84 12.82
CA LYS A 16 11.37 -2.38 13.65
C LYS A 16 11.77 -3.81 13.28
N GLY A 17 10.96 -4.49 12.48
CA GLY A 17 11.21 -5.86 12.01
C GLY A 17 11.93 -5.91 10.67
N ASP A 18 12.04 -7.11 10.11
CA ASP A 18 12.60 -7.34 8.77
C ASP A 18 11.50 -7.47 7.70
N THR A 19 10.31 -7.92 8.10
CA THR A 19 9.17 -8.15 7.21
C THR A 19 7.87 -7.60 7.78
N TYR A 20 6.89 -7.38 6.90
CA TYR A 20 5.53 -6.97 7.22
C TYR A 20 4.52 -7.91 6.57
N ALA A 21 3.59 -8.42 7.37
CA ALA A 21 2.50 -9.29 6.94
C ALA A 21 1.16 -8.69 7.41
N PRO A 22 0.41 -7.98 6.54
CA PRO A 22 -0.93 -7.50 6.87
C PRO A 22 -1.92 -8.66 6.96
N GLU A 23 -3.08 -8.39 7.57
CA GLU A 23 -4.20 -9.34 7.66
C GLU A 23 -4.64 -9.88 6.29
N SER A 24 -4.58 -9.05 5.24
CA SER A 24 -4.94 -9.46 3.86
C SER A 24 -4.12 -10.64 3.36
N LEU A 25 -2.87 -10.79 3.81
CA LEU A 25 -2.04 -11.93 3.43
C LEU A 25 -2.62 -13.26 3.97
N GLN A 26 -3.32 -13.21 5.12
CA GLN A 26 -3.99 -14.37 5.70
C GLN A 26 -5.41 -14.56 5.14
N THR A 27 -6.16 -13.48 4.91
CA THR A 27 -7.56 -13.56 4.46
C THR A 27 -7.71 -13.75 2.96
N ASP A 28 -6.90 -13.04 2.19
CA ASP A 28 -7.02 -12.93 0.73
C ASP A 28 -5.86 -13.69 0.03
N GLY A 29 -4.77 -13.95 0.75
CA GLY A 29 -3.58 -14.65 0.25
C GLY A 29 -2.50 -13.73 -0.33
N PHE A 30 -2.72 -12.41 -0.30
CA PHE A 30 -1.79 -11.41 -0.84
C PHE A 30 -1.91 -10.05 -0.14
N ILE A 31 -0.91 -9.19 -0.34
CA ILE A 31 -0.91 -7.80 0.12
C ILE A 31 -1.41 -6.91 -1.01
N HIS A 32 -2.48 -6.16 -0.74
CA HIS A 32 -3.01 -5.13 -1.64
C HIS A 32 -2.00 -4.00 -1.82
N CYS A 33 -1.59 -3.77 -3.06
CA CYS A 33 -0.83 -2.60 -3.46
C CYS A 33 -1.59 -1.85 -4.56
N SER A 34 -1.10 -0.67 -4.90
CA SER A 34 -1.64 0.17 -5.95
C SER A 34 -0.54 0.88 -6.72
N THR A 35 -0.80 1.26 -7.96
CA THR A 35 0.02 2.22 -8.70
C THR A 35 -0.20 3.64 -8.16
N ALA A 36 0.68 4.58 -8.52
CA ALA A 36 0.52 5.97 -8.09
C ALA A 36 -0.82 6.59 -8.56
N GLU A 37 -1.29 6.20 -9.74
CA GLU A 37 -2.53 6.69 -10.36
C GLU A 37 -3.78 6.15 -9.65
N GLN A 38 -3.69 4.94 -9.09
CA GLN A 38 -4.77 4.28 -8.36
C GLN A 38 -4.94 4.82 -6.92
N ILE A 39 -3.86 5.27 -6.28
CA ILE A 39 -3.85 5.65 -4.86
C ILE A 39 -4.93 6.66 -4.46
N PRO A 40 -5.16 7.78 -5.19
CA PRO A 40 -6.22 8.72 -4.85
C PRO A 40 -7.61 8.07 -4.77
N TRP A 41 -7.93 7.19 -5.72
CA TRP A 41 -9.21 6.50 -5.76
C TRP A 41 -9.33 5.47 -4.64
N VAL A 42 -8.32 4.61 -4.45
CA VAL A 42 -8.28 3.59 -3.39
C VAL A 42 -8.41 4.24 -2.01
N ALA A 43 -7.67 5.33 -1.77
CA ALA A 43 -7.73 6.07 -0.52
C ALA A 43 -9.13 6.65 -0.26
N GLY A 44 -9.75 7.22 -1.30
CA GLY A 44 -11.12 7.73 -1.23
C GLY A 44 -12.17 6.65 -0.92
N GLN A 45 -12.01 5.43 -1.46
CA GLN A 45 -12.96 4.34 -1.23
C GLN A 45 -12.82 3.72 0.17
N TYR A 46 -11.59 3.44 0.62
CA TYR A 46 -11.35 2.60 1.79
C TYR A 46 -10.88 3.36 3.03
N TYR A 47 -10.40 4.60 2.87
CA TYR A 47 -9.76 5.37 3.95
C TYR A 47 -10.34 6.78 4.13
N ALA A 48 -11.55 7.04 3.64
CA ALA A 48 -12.22 8.33 3.76
C ALA A 48 -12.24 8.86 5.21
N GLY A 49 -11.78 10.09 5.40
CA GLY A 49 -11.76 10.77 6.70
C GLY A 49 -10.65 10.33 7.67
N ARG A 50 -9.80 9.37 7.29
CA ARG A 50 -8.61 9.00 8.07
C ARG A 50 -7.50 10.02 7.85
N THR A 51 -6.83 10.43 8.93
CA THR A 51 -5.72 11.41 8.92
C THR A 51 -4.42 10.84 9.50
N ASP A 52 -4.43 9.55 9.81
CA ASP A 52 -3.33 8.83 10.47
C ASP A 52 -2.63 7.86 9.51
N LEU A 53 -2.65 8.13 8.21
CA LEU A 53 -2.11 7.23 7.20
C LEU A 53 -0.70 7.62 6.74
N LEU A 54 0.02 6.62 6.28
CA LEU A 54 1.27 6.72 5.55
C LEU A 54 1.14 5.98 4.22
N LEU A 55 1.90 6.43 3.24
CA LEU A 55 2.05 5.78 1.94
C LEU A 55 3.46 5.18 1.84
N LEU A 56 3.53 3.86 1.76
CA LEU A 56 4.78 3.11 1.57
C LEU A 56 5.06 2.99 0.08
N GLY A 57 6.23 3.46 -0.37
CA GLY A 57 6.72 3.27 -1.74
C GLY A 57 7.65 2.06 -1.82
N ILE A 58 7.21 1.02 -2.50
CA ILE A 58 7.88 -0.30 -2.56
C ILE A 58 8.60 -0.44 -3.90
N GLU A 59 9.91 -0.70 -3.84
CA GLU A 59 10.75 -0.94 -5.00
C GLU A 59 10.66 -2.42 -5.42
N GLU A 60 10.07 -2.64 -6.59
CA GLU A 60 9.76 -3.97 -7.14
C GLU A 60 11.03 -4.79 -7.37
N ARG A 61 12.15 -4.14 -7.70
CA ARG A 61 13.43 -4.83 -7.95
C ARG A 61 14.08 -5.42 -6.70
N THR A 62 13.72 -4.91 -5.53
CA THR A 62 14.24 -5.36 -4.23
C THR A 62 13.22 -6.21 -3.46
N LEU A 63 12.01 -6.33 -3.99
CA LEU A 63 10.97 -7.18 -3.41
C LEU A 63 11.37 -8.66 -3.56
N LYS A 64 11.26 -9.41 -2.46
CA LYS A 64 11.60 -10.84 -2.41
C LYS A 64 10.39 -11.73 -2.71
N ALA A 65 9.20 -11.29 -2.34
CA ALA A 65 7.95 -11.98 -2.62
C ALA A 65 7.53 -11.81 -4.10
N GLU A 66 6.69 -12.73 -4.58
CA GLU A 66 6.14 -12.66 -5.93
C GLU A 66 5.19 -11.46 -6.05
N LEU A 67 5.30 -10.73 -7.16
CA LEU A 67 4.46 -9.58 -7.51
C LEU A 67 3.68 -9.89 -8.78
N VAL A 68 2.36 -9.83 -8.71
CA VAL A 68 1.47 -10.07 -9.83
C VAL A 68 0.61 -8.82 -10.05
N TYR A 69 0.45 -8.42 -11.32
CA TYR A 69 -0.49 -7.39 -11.72
C TYR A 69 -1.72 -8.05 -12.33
N GLU A 70 -2.86 -7.90 -11.69
CA GLU A 70 -4.09 -8.63 -12.05
C GLU A 70 -5.35 -7.83 -11.72
N ASP A 71 -6.42 -8.10 -12.45
CA ASP A 71 -7.73 -7.49 -12.26
C ASP A 71 -8.65 -8.48 -11.55
N LEU A 72 -8.48 -8.63 -10.24
CA LEU A 72 -9.32 -9.52 -9.41
C LEU A 72 -10.70 -8.92 -9.11
N TYR A 73 -10.92 -7.65 -9.47
CA TYR A 73 -12.12 -6.89 -9.13
C TYR A 73 -13.00 -6.56 -10.34
N GLU A 74 -12.62 -7.02 -11.54
CA GLU A 74 -13.30 -6.75 -12.82
C GLU A 74 -13.46 -5.25 -13.10
N LEU A 75 -12.46 -4.45 -12.70
CA LEU A 75 -12.43 -3.00 -12.88
C LEU A 75 -11.82 -2.58 -14.23
N ASN A 76 -11.40 -3.53 -15.05
CA ASN A 76 -10.59 -3.34 -16.26
C ASN A 76 -9.26 -2.63 -15.97
N GLU A 77 -8.72 -2.85 -14.77
CA GLU A 77 -7.48 -2.25 -14.31
C GLU A 77 -6.68 -3.26 -13.50
N LEU A 78 -5.36 -3.32 -13.72
CA LEU A 78 -4.48 -4.24 -13.03
C LEU A 78 -3.98 -3.62 -11.73
N PHE A 79 -4.25 -4.28 -10.61
CA PHE A 79 -3.69 -3.93 -9.31
C PHE A 79 -2.47 -4.80 -9.00
N PRO A 80 -1.39 -4.23 -8.43
CA PRO A 80 -0.26 -5.01 -7.96
C PRO A 80 -0.61 -5.73 -6.65
N HIS A 81 -0.36 -7.04 -6.59
CA HIS A 81 -0.52 -7.87 -5.40
C HIS A 81 0.79 -8.57 -5.06
N ILE A 82 1.18 -8.52 -3.78
CA ILE A 82 2.37 -9.20 -3.27
C ILE A 82 1.94 -10.52 -2.64
N TYR A 83 2.39 -11.64 -3.20
CA TYR A 83 2.12 -13.00 -2.72
C TYR A 83 3.21 -13.45 -1.75
N GLY A 84 3.18 -12.89 -0.55
CA GLY A 84 4.13 -13.17 0.53
C GLY A 84 4.31 -11.99 1.48
N GLU A 85 5.15 -12.17 2.49
CA GLU A 85 5.50 -11.07 3.39
C GLU A 85 6.29 -9.99 2.64
N LEU A 86 6.00 -8.72 2.93
CA LEU A 86 6.77 -7.60 2.42
C LEU A 86 8.07 -7.48 3.19
N ASN A 87 9.21 -7.70 2.54
CA ASN A 87 10.52 -7.39 3.10
C ASN A 87 10.73 -5.87 3.19
N LEU A 88 11.03 -5.35 4.39
CA LEU A 88 11.05 -3.91 4.66
C LEU A 88 12.23 -3.18 4.01
N ASP A 89 13.29 -3.90 3.63
CA ASP A 89 14.36 -3.38 2.78
C ASP A 89 13.89 -3.06 1.34
N ALA A 90 12.71 -3.52 0.90
CA ALA A 90 12.07 -3.08 -0.34
C ALA A 90 11.26 -1.78 -0.20
N VAL A 91 11.01 -1.29 1.02
CA VAL A 91 10.31 -0.02 1.25
C VAL A 91 11.31 1.13 1.08
N SER A 92 11.29 1.75 -0.08
CA SER A 92 12.22 2.82 -0.47
C SER A 92 11.77 4.22 -0.04
N LYS A 93 10.46 4.40 0.24
CA LYS A 93 9.86 5.67 0.66
C LYS A 93 8.76 5.44 1.68
N VAL A 94 8.64 6.36 2.63
CA VAL A 94 7.52 6.46 3.57
C VAL A 94 7.06 7.92 3.56
N MET A 95 5.84 8.16 3.12
CA MET A 95 5.29 9.52 2.97
C MET A 95 4.09 9.70 3.87
N VAL A 96 3.94 10.89 4.47
CA VAL A 96 2.70 11.25 5.15
C VAL A 96 1.59 11.30 4.13
N PHE A 97 0.46 10.66 4.43
CA PHE A 97 -0.65 10.56 3.51
C PHE A 97 -1.93 11.01 4.20
N GLU A 98 -2.24 12.30 4.04
CA GLU A 98 -3.39 12.96 4.64
C GLU A 98 -4.39 13.38 3.56
N PRO A 99 -5.69 13.41 3.88
CA PRO A 99 -6.69 13.92 2.97
C PRO A 99 -6.52 15.43 2.76
N ASN A 100 -6.91 15.89 1.58
CA ASN A 100 -7.09 17.29 1.26
C ASN A 100 -8.17 17.92 2.15
N ALA A 101 -8.24 19.25 2.16
CA ALA A 101 -9.24 20.00 2.95
C ALA A 101 -10.70 19.64 2.62
N ASP A 102 -10.97 19.13 1.41
CA ASP A 102 -12.29 18.66 0.97
C ASP A 102 -12.54 17.17 1.28
N GLY A 103 -11.61 16.49 1.95
CA GLY A 103 -11.68 15.07 2.29
C GLY A 103 -11.26 14.12 1.17
N THR A 104 -10.91 14.62 -0.01
CA THR A 104 -10.35 13.81 -1.11
C THR A 104 -8.89 13.47 -0.84
N PHE A 105 -8.34 12.50 -1.55
CA PHE A 105 -6.92 12.21 -1.50
C PHE A 105 -6.23 12.59 -2.81
N SER A 106 -4.96 12.96 -2.71
CA SER A 106 -4.09 13.19 -3.85
C SER A 106 -2.78 12.47 -3.63
N PHE A 107 -2.15 11.99 -4.69
CA PHE A 107 -0.85 11.34 -4.57
C PHE A 107 0.15 12.36 -3.99
N PRO A 108 0.93 12.02 -2.94
CA PRO A 108 1.89 12.93 -2.35
C PRO A 108 2.95 13.39 -3.37
N ALA A 109 3.28 14.68 -3.34
CA ALA A 109 4.30 15.28 -4.19
C ALA A 109 5.73 14.87 -3.78
#